data_AF-O87734-F1
#
_entry.id   AF-O87734-F1
#
_cell.length_a   1.000
_cell.length_b   1.000
_cell.length_c   1.000
_cell.angle_alpha   90.00
_cell.angle_beta   90.00
_cell.angle_gamma   90.00
#
_symmetry.space_group_name_H-M   'P 1'
#
loop_
_entity.id
_entity.type
_entity.pdbx_description
1 polymer ?
#
loop_
_entity_poly.entity_id
_entity_poly.type
_entity_poly.pdbx_seq_one_letter_code
_entity_poly.pdbx_strand_id
1 'polypeptide(L)' 'MKRSKTLRAADAKVDREKLYAPLEAVRLAKETSTTKFDATVEVAFRLGVDPRKADQMVRGTVNL' A
#
# COMPACT_ATOMS: atom_id res chain seq x y z
N MET A 1 -16.86 0.27 9.30
CA MET A 1 -16.99 -0.85 8.34
C MET A 1 -16.52 -2.14 9.02
N LYS A 2 -17.33 -3.20 9.04
CA LYS A 2 -16.95 -4.48 9.68
C LYS A 2 -15.93 -5.21 8.80
N ARG A 3 -14.70 -5.40 9.29
CA ARG A 3 -13.65 -6.15 8.58
C ARG A 3 -13.89 -7.66 8.68
N SER A 4 -13.54 -8.41 7.63
CA SER A 4 -13.57 -9.88 7.61
C SER A 4 -12.54 -10.46 8.60
N LYS A 5 -12.68 -11.74 8.98
CA LYS A 5 -11.74 -12.43 9.88
C LYS A 5 -10.33 -12.46 9.28
N THR A 6 -10.22 -12.69 7.98
CA THR A 6 -8.95 -12.75 7.25
C THR A 6 -8.26 -11.38 7.22
N LEU A 7 -9.01 -10.30 6.98
CA LEU A 7 -8.45 -8.96 6.96
C LEU A 7 -7.91 -8.56 8.35
N ARG A 8 -8.64 -8.85 9.43
CA ARG A 8 -8.16 -8.57 10.79
C ARG A 8 -6.88 -9.34 11.14
N ALA A 9 -6.76 -10.59 10.69
CA ALA A 9 -5.56 -11.39 10.90
C ALA A 9 -4.35 -10.85 10.12
N ALA A 10 -4.58 -10.31 8.92
CA ALA A 10 -3.54 -9.63 8.15
C ALA A 10 -3.14 -8.29 8.80
N ASP A 11 -4.11 -7.47 9.22
CA ASP A 11 -3.87 -6.19 9.90
C ASP A 11 -3.03 -6.37 11.17
N ALA A 12 -3.24 -7.45 11.94
CA ALA A 12 -2.50 -7.73 13.16
C ALA A 12 -1.00 -8.00 12.95
N LYS A 13 -0.56 -8.27 11.71
CA LYS A 13 0.85 -8.43 11.35
C LYS A 13 1.55 -7.10 11.03
N VAL A 14 0.77 -6.02 10.85
CA VAL A 14 1.27 -4.72 10.41
C VAL A 14 1.25 -3.75 11.59
N ASP A 15 2.42 -3.24 11.98
CA ASP A 15 2.54 -2.14 12.92
C ASP A 15 2.40 -0.81 12.18
N ARG A 16 1.43 0.01 12.57
CA ARG A 16 1.14 1.29 11.90
C ARG A 16 2.10 2.40 12.28
N GLU A 17 2.85 2.25 13.37
CA GLU A 17 3.80 3.25 13.85
C GLU A 17 5.23 2.95 13.40
N LYS A 18 5.49 1.71 12.97
CA LYS A 18 6.79 1.29 12.45
C LYS A 18 6.98 1.74 10.99
N LEU A 19 8.11 2.39 10.72
CA LEU A 19 8.60 2.62 9.37
C LEU A 19 9.34 1.38 8.88
N TYR A 20 8.77 0.70 7.89
CA TYR A 20 9.37 -0.47 7.25
C TYR A 20 10.32 -0.07 6.13
N ALA A 21 11.49 -0.71 6.06
CA ALA A 21 12.35 -0.60 4.88
C ALA A 21 11.67 -1.25 3.65
N PRO A 22 11.98 -0.85 2.41
CA PRO A 22 11.28 -1.34 1.21
C PRO A 22 11.21 -2.87 1.11
N LEU A 23 12.32 -3.57 1.39
CA LEU A 23 12.36 -5.04 1.35
C LEU A 23 11.49 -5.69 2.44
N GLU A 24 11.46 -5.10 3.63
CA GLU A 24 10.63 -5.58 4.74
C GLU A 24 9.13 -5.38 4.42
N ALA A 25 8.78 -4.22 3.86
CA ALA A 25 7.42 -3.90 3.45
C ALA A 25 6.89 -4.86 2.36
N VAL A 26 7.71 -5.19 1.35
CA VAL A 26 7.30 -6.12 0.28
C VAL A 26 7.09 -7.54 0.81
N ARG A 27 7.93 -8.01 1.74
CA ARG A 27 7.73 -9.30 2.40
C ARG A 27 6.42 -9.33 3.18
N LEU A 28 6.16 -8.28 3.95
CA LEU A 28 4.92 -8.14 4.72
C LEU A 28 3.67 -8.08 3.82
N ALA A 29 3.75 -7.38 2.67
CA ALA A 29 2.68 -7.35 1.68
C ALA A 29 2.36 -8.76 1.13
N LYS A 30 3.39 -9.58 0.89
CA LYS A 30 3.20 -10.98 0.48
C LYS A 30 2.58 -11.85 1.56
N GLU A 31 2.99 -11.67 2.82
CA GLU A 31 2.47 -12.45 3.98
C GLU A 31 1.05 -12.09 4.41
N THR A 32 0.59 -10.90 4.02
CA THR A 32 -0.76 -10.38 4.31
C THR A 32 -1.76 -10.65 3.18
N SER A 33 -1.28 -11.12 2.02
CA SER A 33 -2.13 -11.60 0.94
C SER A 33 -2.86 -12.89 1.36
N THR A 34 -4.19 -12.84 1.36
CA THR A 34 -5.06 -13.97 1.76
C THR A 34 -5.86 -14.55 0.60
N THR A 35 -5.64 -14.03 -0.61
CA THR A 35 -6.35 -14.44 -1.82
C THR A 35 -5.77 -15.72 -2.41
N LYS A 36 -6.61 -16.48 -3.14
CA LYS A 36 -6.20 -17.71 -3.84
C LYS A 36 -5.66 -17.46 -5.26
N PHE A 37 -5.42 -16.20 -5.59
CA PHE A 37 -4.94 -15.75 -6.89
C PHE A 37 -3.79 -14.77 -6.68
N ASP A 38 -3.06 -14.49 -7.76
CA ASP A 38 -1.93 -13.55 -7.77
C ASP A 38 -2.42 -12.12 -7.57
N ALA A 39 -2.31 -11.63 -6.34
CA ALA A 39 -2.74 -10.29 -5.97
C ALA A 39 -1.77 -9.21 -6.48
N THR A 40 -2.32 -8.06 -6.86
CA THR A 40 -1.55 -6.87 -7.22
C THR A 40 -1.01 -6.19 -5.96
N VAL A 41 0.25 -5.73 -6.02
CA VAL A 41 0.84 -4.86 -5.00
C VAL A 41 0.62 -3.42 -5.42
N GLU A 42 -0.09 -2.65 -4.59
CA GLU A 42 -0.30 -1.22 -4.79
C GLU A 42 0.60 -0.41 -3.85
N VAL A 43 1.06 0.74 -4.32
CA VAL A 43 1.83 1.69 -3.51
C VAL A 43 1.10 3.02 -3.46
N ALA A 44 0.76 3.47 -2.26
CA ALA A 44 0.10 4.75 -2.04
C ALA A 44 1.11 5.78 -1.55
N PHE A 45 1.23 6.89 -2.27
CA PHE A 45 2.07 8.03 -1.88
C PHE A 45 1.18 9.23 -1.55
N ARG A 46 1.44 9.88 -0.41
CA ARG A 46 0.86 11.18 -0.09
C ARG A 46 1.76 12.27 -0.64
N LEU A 47 1.37 12.85 -1.77
CA LEU A 47 2.10 13.95 -2.40
C LEU A 47 1.73 15.28 -1.73
N GLY A 48 2.70 16.21 -1.65
CA GLY A 48 2.51 17.56 -1.11
C GLY A 48 1.97 18.57 -2.12
N VAL A 49 1.23 18.11 -3.14
CA VAL A 49 0.69 18.94 -4.22
C VAL A 49 -0.73 19.40 -3.91
N ASP A 50 -1.10 20.61 -4.34
CA ASP A 50 -2.48 21.10 -4.31
C ASP A 50 -3.20 20.66 -5.60
N PRO A 51 -4.14 19.71 -5.53
CA PRO A 51 -4.83 19.20 -6.72
C PRO A 51 -5.73 20.24 -7.39
N ARG A 52 -5.96 21.42 -6.77
CA ARG A 52 -6.72 22.54 -7.37
C ARG A 52 -5.85 23.41 -8.27
N LYS A 53 -4.53 23.28 -8.20
CA LYS A 53 -3.56 24.03 -9.02
C LYS A 53 -3.09 23.13 -10.17
N ALA A 54 -3.45 23.48 -11.40
CA ALA A 54 -3.16 22.66 -12.58
C ALA A 54 -1.65 22.40 -12.79
N ASP A 55 -0.79 23.35 -12.41
CA ASP A 55 0.66 23.26 -12.46
C ASP A 55 1.26 22.25 -11.45
N GLN A 56 0.49 21.81 -10.46
CA GLN A 56 0.93 20.83 -9.45
C GLN A 56 0.39 19.41 -9.72
N MET A 57 -0.35 19.20 -10.81
CA MET A 57 -0.80 17.87 -11.20
C MET A 57 0.37 17.02 -11.68
N VAL A 58 0.64 15.93 -10.99
CA VAL A 58 1.68 14.96 -11.38
C VAL A 58 1.05 13.82 -12.16
N ARG A 59 1.38 13.71 -13.45
CA ARG A 59 1.04 12.57 -14.30
C ARG A 59 2.26 12.18 -15.12
N GLY A 60 2.68 10.93 -14.99
CA GLY A 60 3.82 10.37 -15.72
C GLY A 60 3.74 8.85 -15.75
N THR A 61 4.56 8.26 -16.60
CA THR A 61 4.74 6.80 -16.70
C THR A 61 6.18 6.46 -16.38
N VAL A 62 6.40 5.33 -15.73
CA VAL A 62 7.73 4.80 -15.43
C VAL A 62 7.82 3.42 -16.06
N ASN A 63 8.94 3.11 -16.69
CA ASN A 63 9.25 1.75 -17.14
C ASN A 63 9.90 1.00 -15.97
N LEU A 64 9.42 -0.20 -15.69
CA LEU A 64 9.87 -1.08 -14.61
C LEU A 64 10.74 -2.22 -15.14
#